data_AF-A0A348VV01-F1
#
_entry.id   AF-A0A348VV01-F1
#
_cell.length_a   1.000
_cell.length_b   1.000
_cell.length_c   1.000
_cell.angle_alpha   90.00
_cell.angle_beta   90.00
_cell.angle_gamma   90.00
#
_symmetry.space_group_name_H-M   'P 1'
#
loop_
_entity.id
_entity.type
_entity.pdbx_description
1 polymer ?
#
loop_
_entity_poly.entity_id
_entity_poly.type
_entity_poly.pdbx_seq_one_letter_code
_entity_poly.pdbx_strand_id
1 'polypeptide(L)'
;MTDPSDIVQQGIVAYKKGDLVLARQLLSRAIQENPDNERAWGWMFNVAENDDQRLFCLQQVLRINPHNSDAKKLINRFMHPPAAAAPLPVSTPILQQPPSPVPYAKQTAKGKTAKSNNPIQNYLIVGVGGFIVCILLICILGALLPDINSISTSTPVAQEPASTLAPPILLTQPAAGDVICSCSDDHYNCPDFSVHAQAQACFNYCIAQGRGDIHKLDNDNDGSACELLP
;
A
#
# COMPACT_ATOMS: atom_id res chain seq x y z
N MET A 1 -14.78 6.02 -26.98
CA MET A 1 -13.42 5.55 -26.66
C MET A 1 -13.40 5.23 -25.19
N THR A 2 -13.61 3.96 -24.86
CA THR A 2 -13.69 3.49 -23.49
C THR A 2 -12.44 2.65 -23.30
N ASP A 3 -11.46 3.21 -22.59
CA ASP A 3 -10.10 2.68 -22.50
C ASP A 3 -10.05 1.39 -21.64
N PRO A 4 -9.55 0.26 -22.17
CA PRO A 4 -9.31 -0.99 -21.43
C PRO A 4 -8.37 -0.88 -20.22
N SER A 5 -7.74 0.27 -19.95
CA SER A 5 -6.71 0.45 -18.92
C SER A 5 -7.09 1.48 -17.84
N ASP A 6 -8.28 1.39 -17.23
CA ASP A 6 -8.55 2.12 -15.99
C ASP A 6 -7.58 1.64 -14.88
N ILE A 7 -6.59 2.48 -14.54
CA ILE A 7 -5.55 2.18 -13.54
C ILE A 7 -6.18 1.85 -12.18
N VAL A 8 -7.32 2.47 -11.85
CA VAL A 8 -8.08 2.13 -10.64
C VAL A 8 -8.52 0.67 -10.70
N GLN A 9 -9.06 0.23 -11.84
CA GLN A 9 -9.49 -1.15 -12.02
C GLN A 9 -8.33 -2.14 -11.94
N GLN A 10 -7.15 -1.78 -12.43
CA GLN A 10 -5.93 -2.60 -12.26
C GLN A 10 -5.54 -2.72 -10.79
N GLY A 11 -5.57 -1.60 -10.04
CA GLY A 11 -5.30 -1.61 -8.59
C GLY A 11 -6.29 -2.49 -7.81
N ILE A 12 -7.56 -2.47 -8.18
CA ILE A 12 -8.59 -3.36 -7.61
C ILE A 12 -8.29 -4.83 -7.90
N VAL A 13 -7.85 -5.14 -9.12
CA VAL A 13 -7.48 -6.51 -9.50
C VAL A 13 -6.26 -6.99 -8.71
N ALA A 14 -5.24 -6.15 -8.52
CA ALA A 14 -4.08 -6.46 -7.69
C ALA A 14 -4.48 -6.70 -6.23
N TYR A 15 -5.32 -5.83 -5.65
CA TYR A 15 -5.83 -6.00 -4.27
C TYR A 15 -6.55 -7.34 -4.09
N LYS A 16 -7.42 -7.70 -5.04
CA LYS A 16 -8.16 -8.98 -5.00
C LYS A 16 -7.26 -10.21 -5.12
N LYS A 17 -6.07 -10.07 -5.71
CA LYS A 17 -5.05 -11.13 -5.77
C LYS A 17 -4.18 -11.19 -4.52
N GLY A 18 -4.33 -10.25 -3.58
CA GLY A 18 -3.50 -10.13 -2.38
C GLY A 18 -2.19 -9.36 -2.60
N ASP A 19 -1.97 -8.80 -3.79
CA ASP A 19 -0.79 -7.98 -4.08
C ASP A 19 -1.05 -6.54 -3.63
N LEU A 20 -0.92 -6.32 -2.32
CA LEU A 20 -1.20 -5.02 -1.69
C LEU A 20 -0.21 -3.94 -2.12
N VAL A 21 1.04 -4.32 -2.40
CA VAL A 21 2.08 -3.38 -2.86
C VAL A 21 1.74 -2.86 -4.25
N LEU A 22 1.45 -3.74 -5.20
CA LEU A 22 1.05 -3.34 -6.55
C LEU A 22 -0.27 -2.58 -6.54
N ALA A 23 -1.24 -3.01 -5.73
CA ALA A 23 -2.52 -2.32 -5.58
C ALA A 23 -2.32 -0.88 -5.11
N ARG A 24 -1.48 -0.67 -4.10
CA ARG A 24 -1.15 0.67 -3.58
C ARG A 24 -0.47 1.53 -4.63
N GLN A 25 0.51 0.98 -5.36
CA GLN A 25 1.20 1.72 -6.43
C GLN A 25 0.23 2.18 -7.52
N LEU A 26 -0.63 1.28 -8.01
CA LEU A 26 -1.61 1.59 -9.04
C LEU A 26 -2.64 2.62 -8.55
N LEU A 27 -3.18 2.44 -7.34
CA LEU A 27 -4.16 3.38 -6.78
C LEU A 27 -3.56 4.76 -6.51
N SER A 28 -2.30 4.81 -6.04
CA SER A 28 -1.56 6.08 -5.84
C SER A 28 -1.36 6.80 -7.17
N ARG A 29 -0.97 6.08 -8.23
CA ARG A 29 -0.86 6.66 -9.58
C ARG A 29 -2.20 7.18 -10.10
N ALA A 30 -3.29 6.43 -9.90
CA ALA A 30 -4.61 6.88 -10.31
C ALA A 30 -5.06 8.16 -9.58
N ILE A 31 -4.67 8.32 -8.31
CA ILE A 31 -4.89 9.54 -7.52
C ILE A 31 -4.02 10.70 -8.06
N GLN A 32 -2.76 10.46 -8.40
CA GLN A 32 -1.89 11.49 -8.98
C GLN A 32 -2.42 11.99 -10.33
N GLU A 33 -2.94 11.09 -11.16
CA GLU A 33 -3.54 11.44 -12.46
C GLU A 33 -4.88 12.16 -12.31
N ASN A 34 -5.70 11.75 -11.34
CA ASN A 34 -6.96 12.42 -11.01
C ASN A 34 -7.17 12.50 -9.48
N PRO A 35 -6.77 13.61 -8.84
CA PRO A 35 -6.89 13.79 -7.40
C PRO A 35 -8.34 13.82 -6.87
N ASP A 36 -9.32 14.04 -7.76
CA ASP A 36 -10.75 14.04 -7.41
C ASP A 36 -11.44 12.70 -7.73
N ASN A 37 -10.67 11.63 -7.97
CA ASN A 37 -11.22 10.29 -8.15
C ASN A 37 -11.62 9.65 -6.82
N GLU A 38 -12.87 9.85 -6.42
CA GLU A 38 -13.46 9.26 -5.20
C GLU A 38 -13.21 7.76 -5.08
N ARG A 39 -13.34 7.02 -6.20
CA ARG A 39 -13.16 5.56 -6.23
C ARG A 39 -11.72 5.17 -5.92
N ALA A 40 -10.73 5.90 -6.46
CA ALA A 40 -9.32 5.63 -6.20
C ALA A 40 -8.98 5.83 -4.71
N TRP A 41 -9.42 6.94 -4.11
CA TRP A 41 -9.27 7.19 -2.67
C TRP A 41 -9.98 6.14 -1.80
N GLY A 42 -11.20 5.75 -2.18
CA GLY A 42 -11.95 4.71 -1.46
C GLY A 42 -11.28 3.33 -1.52
N TRP A 43 -10.59 3.00 -2.61
CA TRP A 43 -9.81 1.77 -2.69
C TRP A 43 -8.47 1.88 -1.98
N MET A 44 -7.82 3.04 -2.00
CA MET A 44 -6.58 3.33 -1.28
C MET A 44 -6.73 3.07 0.23
N PHE A 45 -7.91 3.37 0.81
CA PHE A 45 -8.25 3.02 2.19
C PHE A 45 -8.02 1.54 2.54
N ASN A 46 -8.27 0.61 1.60
CA ASN A 46 -8.12 -0.83 1.88
C ASN A 46 -6.66 -1.30 1.88
N VAL A 47 -5.77 -0.56 1.22
CA VAL A 47 -4.33 -0.88 1.11
C VAL A 47 -3.46 0.03 1.99
N ALA A 48 -4.08 0.97 2.70
CA ALA A 48 -3.44 1.84 3.68
C ALA A 48 -2.83 1.03 4.83
N GLU A 49 -1.63 1.42 5.22
CA GLU A 49 -0.76 0.67 6.14
C GLU A 49 -1.11 0.92 7.62
N ASN A 50 -1.63 2.10 7.92
CA ASN A 50 -1.98 2.52 9.27
C ASN A 50 -3.32 3.28 9.31
N ASP A 51 -3.81 3.54 10.53
CA ASP A 51 -5.11 4.19 10.74
C ASP A 51 -5.12 5.66 10.31
N ASP A 52 -3.99 6.34 10.36
CA ASP A 52 -3.87 7.73 9.90
C ASP A 52 -4.03 7.84 8.38
N GLN A 53 -3.36 6.97 7.61
CA GLN A 53 -3.55 6.87 6.15
C GLN A 53 -5.00 6.49 5.79
N ARG A 54 -5.62 5.59 6.57
CA ARG A 54 -7.03 5.23 6.40
C ARG A 54 -7.95 6.44 6.62
N LEU A 55 -7.73 7.19 7.69
CA LEU A 55 -8.46 8.41 7.99
C LEU A 55 -8.29 9.46 6.88
N PHE A 56 -7.07 9.68 6.41
CA PHE A 56 -6.79 10.60 5.31
C PHE A 56 -7.55 10.21 4.03
N CYS A 57 -7.53 8.92 3.65
CA CYS A 57 -8.29 8.44 2.49
C CYS A 57 -9.79 8.74 2.63
N LEU A 58 -10.37 8.52 3.81
CA LEU A 58 -11.78 8.82 4.08
C LEU A 58 -12.08 10.32 4.02
N GLN A 59 -11.18 11.16 4.52
CA GLN A 59 -11.31 12.61 4.42
C GLN A 59 -11.31 13.07 2.96
N GLN A 60 -10.44 12.51 2.11
CA GLN A 60 -10.43 12.81 0.68
C GLN A 60 -11.72 12.36 -0.02
N VAL A 61 -12.22 11.16 0.29
CA VAL A 61 -13.53 10.71 -0.22
C VAL A 61 -14.65 11.68 0.16
N LEU A 62 -14.68 12.16 1.41
CA LEU A 62 -15.69 13.10 1.87
C LEU A 62 -15.49 14.53 1.33
N ARG A 63 -14.26 14.94 1.02
CA ARG A 63 -13.95 16.20 0.33
C ARG A 63 -14.55 16.20 -1.07
N ILE A 64 -14.41 15.08 -1.79
CA ILE A 64 -14.90 14.91 -3.18
C ILE A 64 -16.42 14.69 -3.19
N ASN A 65 -16.91 13.81 -2.32
CA ASN A 65 -18.32 13.46 -2.19
C ASN A 65 -18.80 13.58 -0.74
N PRO A 66 -19.23 14.78 -0.32
CA PRO A 66 -19.74 15.03 1.03
C PRO A 66 -21.00 14.23 1.39
N HIS A 67 -21.65 13.57 0.43
CA HIS A 67 -22.85 12.77 0.65
C HIS A 67 -22.57 11.26 0.74
N ASN A 68 -21.30 10.84 0.66
CA ASN A 68 -20.93 9.44 0.82
C ASN A 68 -21.21 8.94 2.25
N SER A 69 -22.35 8.24 2.41
CA SER A 69 -22.82 7.80 3.73
C SER A 69 -21.92 6.73 4.36
N ASP A 70 -21.21 5.95 3.55
CA ASP A 70 -20.34 4.88 4.03
C ASP A 70 -19.02 5.44 4.56
N ALA A 71 -18.43 6.41 3.86
CA ALA A 71 -17.26 7.13 4.34
C ALA A 71 -17.54 7.87 5.67
N LYS A 72 -18.73 8.48 5.83
CA LYS A 72 -19.16 9.10 7.09
C LYS A 72 -19.27 8.10 8.25
N LYS A 73 -19.80 6.90 7.99
CA LYS A 73 -19.88 5.86 9.02
C LYS A 73 -18.49 5.36 9.40
N LEU A 74 -17.62 5.16 8.41
CA LEU A 74 -16.25 4.70 8.62
C LEU A 74 -15.46 5.72 9.43
N ILE A 75 -15.44 7.00 9.05
CA ILE A 75 -14.66 8.02 9.76
C ILE A 75 -15.10 8.16 11.22
N ASN A 76 -16.40 8.10 11.51
CA ASN A 76 -16.92 8.11 12.88
C ASN A 76 -16.44 6.91 13.70
N ARG A 77 -16.31 5.72 13.09
CA ARG A 77 -15.77 4.53 13.78
C ARG A 77 -14.28 4.66 14.07
N PHE A 78 -13.51 5.29 13.20
CA PHE A 78 -12.08 5.51 13.42
C PHE A 78 -11.82 6.65 14.43
N MET A 79 -12.64 7.71 14.43
CA MET A 79 -12.52 8.80 15.41
C MET A 79 -13.03 8.41 16.80
N HIS A 80 -14.06 7.57 16.86
CA HIS A 80 -14.61 7.01 18.09
C HIS A 80 -14.50 5.49 18.03
N PRO A 81 -13.29 4.92 18.22
CA PRO A 81 -13.16 3.48 18.35
C PRO A 81 -14.12 3.04 19.46
N PRO A 82 -15.00 2.06 19.21
CA PRO A 82 -15.92 1.58 20.22
C PRO A 82 -15.06 1.21 21.42
N ALA A 83 -15.27 1.90 22.55
CA ALA A 83 -14.49 1.73 23.76
C ALA A 83 -14.25 0.24 23.95
N ALA A 84 -12.99 -0.17 23.82
CA ALA A 84 -12.60 -1.55 24.03
C ALA A 84 -13.27 -1.98 25.33
N ALA A 85 -14.02 -3.09 25.26
CA ALA A 85 -14.73 -3.67 26.39
C ALA A 85 -13.92 -3.42 27.67
N ALA A 86 -14.37 -2.46 28.48
CA ALA A 86 -13.73 -2.18 29.75
C ALA A 86 -13.54 -3.53 30.45
N PRO A 87 -12.37 -3.80 31.06
CA PRO A 87 -12.19 -5.05 31.78
C PRO A 87 -13.35 -5.13 32.77
N LEU A 88 -14.25 -6.09 32.53
CA LEU A 88 -15.35 -6.36 33.46
C LEU A 88 -14.70 -6.50 34.83
N PRO A 89 -15.20 -5.83 35.88
CA PRO A 89 -14.63 -6.00 37.21
C PRO A 89 -14.69 -7.48 37.56
N VAL A 90 -13.52 -8.11 37.60
CA VAL A 90 -13.36 -9.49 38.06
C VAL A 90 -13.55 -9.46 39.57
N SER A 91 -14.77 -9.79 40.00
CA SER A 91 -15.05 -10.17 41.38
C SER A 91 -15.62 -11.59 41.38
N THR A 92 -14.92 -12.47 42.08
CA THR A 92 -15.06 -13.93 42.20
C THR A 92 -16.34 -14.38 42.95
N PRO A 93 -16.46 -15.67 43.33
CA PRO A 93 -17.31 -16.70 42.73
C PRO A 93 -18.66 -16.86 43.46
N ILE A 94 -19.77 -16.96 42.73
CA ILE A 94 -21.03 -17.48 43.28
C ILE A 94 -21.39 -18.75 42.53
N LEU A 95 -21.25 -19.86 43.25
CA LEU A 95 -21.84 -21.14 42.92
C LEU A 95 -23.37 -20.98 42.77
N GLN A 96 -23.91 -21.62 41.73
CA GLN A 96 -25.33 -21.92 41.46
C GLN A 96 -26.10 -20.74 40.82
N GLN A 97 -26.65 -20.88 39.60
CA GLN A 97 -27.64 -21.91 39.23
C GLN A 97 -27.84 -22.06 37.69
N PRO A 98 -27.98 -23.29 37.13
CA PRO A 98 -28.57 -23.57 35.80
C PRO A 98 -30.10 -23.81 35.93
N PRO A 99 -30.96 -23.88 34.88
CA PRO A 99 -30.77 -23.83 33.41
C PRO A 99 -31.66 -22.74 32.73
N SER A 100 -31.44 -22.31 31.48
CA SER A 100 -32.02 -22.94 30.27
C SER A 100 -31.48 -22.25 29.00
N PRO A 101 -31.45 -22.95 27.84
CA PRO A 101 -30.77 -22.48 26.65
C PRO A 101 -31.60 -21.42 25.94
N VAL A 102 -31.16 -20.16 25.99
CA VAL A 102 -31.48 -19.24 24.91
C VAL A 102 -30.66 -19.68 23.70
N PRO A 103 -31.30 -20.05 22.58
CA PRO A 103 -30.57 -20.35 21.36
C PRO A 103 -29.94 -19.04 20.91
N TYR A 104 -28.62 -18.94 21.02
CA TYR A 104 -27.86 -17.93 20.30
C TYR A 104 -28.17 -18.19 18.82
N ALA A 105 -29.08 -17.39 18.27
CA ALA A 105 -29.31 -17.34 16.85
C ALA A 105 -27.99 -16.88 16.24
N LYS A 106 -27.15 -17.85 15.86
CA LYS A 106 -26.21 -17.68 14.76
C LYS A 106 -27.07 -17.06 13.66
N GLN A 107 -26.69 -15.89 13.19
CA GLN A 107 -27.17 -15.42 11.89
C GLN A 107 -26.54 -16.32 10.84
N THR A 108 -27.04 -17.55 10.79
CA THR A 108 -27.20 -18.35 9.60
C THR A 108 -28.20 -17.59 8.74
N ALA A 109 -27.72 -16.74 7.84
CA ALA A 109 -28.46 -16.48 6.62
C ALA A 109 -28.41 -17.77 5.80
N LYS A 110 -29.42 -18.61 6.02
CA LYS A 110 -29.68 -19.86 5.31
C LYS A 110 -29.85 -19.57 3.83
N GLY A 111 -29.23 -20.42 3.02
CA GLY A 111 -29.24 -20.35 1.58
C GLY A 111 -30.63 -20.26 0.97
N LYS A 112 -30.74 -19.47 -0.09
CA LYS A 112 -31.55 -19.87 -1.24
C LYS A 112 -30.66 -20.73 -2.12
N THR A 113 -30.98 -22.01 -2.15
CA THR A 113 -30.49 -23.00 -3.10
C THR A 113 -30.85 -22.59 -4.52
N ALA A 114 -29.85 -22.41 -5.39
CA ALA A 114 -30.00 -22.66 -6.83
C ALA A 114 -28.60 -22.78 -7.48
N LYS A 115 -28.22 -24.03 -7.74
CA LYS A 115 -27.24 -24.50 -8.73
C LYS A 115 -25.81 -23.93 -8.66
N SER A 116 -24.98 -24.70 -7.96
CA SER A 116 -23.54 -24.79 -8.22
C SER A 116 -23.31 -25.19 -9.68
N ASN A 117 -23.06 -24.20 -10.53
CA ASN A 117 -22.58 -24.41 -11.88
C ASN A 117 -21.10 -24.05 -11.89
N ASN A 118 -20.26 -25.07 -11.65
CA ASN A 118 -18.81 -24.97 -11.81
C ASN A 118 -18.48 -24.70 -13.29
N PRO A 119 -17.76 -23.62 -13.67
CA PRO A 119 -17.16 -23.53 -14.99
C PRO A 119 -15.71 -24.05 -14.97
N ILE A 120 -15.47 -25.20 -14.33
CA ILE A 120 -14.22 -25.97 -14.40
C ILE A 120 -14.40 -27.18 -15.34
N GLN A 121 -15.36 -27.09 -16.27
CA GLN A 121 -15.62 -28.13 -17.26
C GLN A 121 -15.63 -27.58 -18.68
N ASN A 122 -14.66 -26.72 -19.03
CA ASN A 122 -14.43 -26.37 -20.44
C ASN A 122 -12.96 -26.07 -20.82
N TYR A 123 -11.99 -26.55 -20.03
CA TYR A 123 -10.55 -26.34 -20.29
C TYR A 123 -9.84 -27.50 -21.01
N LEU A 124 -10.58 -28.34 -21.74
CA LEU A 124 -9.98 -29.46 -22.49
C LEU A 124 -10.25 -29.47 -24.00
N ILE A 125 -10.87 -28.44 -24.60
CA ILE A 125 -11.10 -28.41 -26.06
C ILE A 125 -10.60 -27.13 -26.76
N VAL A 126 -10.12 -26.11 -26.02
CA VAL A 126 -9.55 -24.87 -26.64
C VAL A 126 -8.02 -24.77 -26.47
N GLY A 127 -7.39 -25.74 -25.79
CA GLY A 127 -5.95 -25.74 -25.49
C GLY A 127 -5.02 -26.18 -26.62
N VAL A 128 -5.53 -26.80 -27.69
CA VAL A 128 -4.68 -27.30 -28.80
C VAL A 128 -4.81 -26.44 -30.05
N GLY A 129 -6.02 -25.93 -30.35
CA GLY A 129 -6.26 -25.10 -31.54
C GLY A 129 -5.64 -23.70 -31.45
N GLY A 130 -5.71 -23.06 -30.28
CA GLY A 130 -5.14 -21.72 -30.07
C GLY A 130 -3.61 -21.70 -30.06
N PHE A 131 -2.99 -22.77 -29.56
CA PHE A 131 -1.53 -22.89 -29.50
C PHE A 131 -0.93 -23.11 -30.90
N ILE A 132 -1.60 -23.89 -31.76
CA ILE A 132 -1.18 -24.10 -33.15
C ILE A 132 -1.33 -22.81 -33.98
N VAL A 133 -2.41 -22.05 -33.80
CA VAL A 133 -2.60 -20.77 -34.53
C VAL A 133 -1.60 -19.71 -34.06
N CYS A 134 -1.26 -19.66 -32.76
CA CYS A 134 -0.25 -18.75 -32.24
C CYS A 134 1.17 -19.12 -32.72
N ILE A 135 1.50 -20.41 -32.76
CA ILE A 135 2.78 -20.88 -33.31
C ILE A 135 2.88 -20.61 -34.81
N LEU A 136 1.81 -20.84 -35.59
CA LEU A 136 1.81 -20.55 -37.03
C LEU A 136 1.93 -19.03 -37.30
N LEU A 137 1.29 -18.18 -36.50
CA LEU A 137 1.44 -16.72 -36.61
C LEU A 137 2.86 -16.24 -36.24
N ILE A 138 3.48 -16.83 -35.22
CA ILE A 138 4.87 -16.52 -34.83
C ILE A 138 5.85 -17.01 -35.90
N CYS A 139 5.63 -18.19 -36.49
CA CYS A 139 6.47 -18.71 -37.58
C CYS A 139 6.36 -17.91 -38.88
N ILE A 140 5.18 -17.36 -39.20
CA ILE A 140 5.00 -16.52 -40.39
C ILE A 140 5.58 -15.11 -40.18
N LEU A 141 5.57 -14.57 -38.94
CA LEU A 141 6.17 -13.27 -38.64
C LEU A 141 7.71 -13.29 -38.54
N GLY A 142 8.31 -14.46 -38.28
CA GLY A 142 9.76 -14.64 -38.23
C GLY A 142 10.48 -14.62 -39.60
N ALA A 143 9.74 -14.65 -40.72
CA ALA A 143 10.30 -14.70 -42.06
C ALA A 143 10.50 -13.31 -42.73
N LEU A 144 10.29 -12.21 -41.99
CA LEU A 144 10.37 -10.85 -42.56
C LEU A 144 11.17 -9.82 -41.75
N LEU A 145 12.09 -10.24 -40.87
CA LEU A 145 13.05 -9.31 -40.26
C LEU A 145 14.43 -9.39 -40.97
N PRO A 146 14.96 -8.28 -41.50
CA PRO A 146 16.29 -8.22 -42.08
C PRO A 146 17.41 -8.27 -41.02
N ASP A 147 18.58 -8.75 -41.43
CA ASP A 147 19.81 -8.90 -40.65
C ASP A 147 20.16 -7.68 -39.78
N ILE A 148 20.08 -7.84 -38.45
CA ILE A 148 20.73 -6.94 -37.49
C ILE A 148 22.22 -7.31 -37.32
N ASN A 149 22.96 -7.35 -38.43
CA ASN A 149 24.42 -7.35 -38.42
C ASN A 149 24.91 -5.96 -38.80
N SER A 150 24.93 -5.04 -37.82
CA SER A 150 25.72 -3.80 -37.86
C SER A 150 25.83 -3.20 -36.46
N ILE A 151 26.62 -3.84 -35.60
CA ILE A 151 27.16 -3.17 -34.41
C ILE A 151 28.30 -2.30 -34.90
N SER A 152 28.01 -1.02 -35.12
CA SER A 152 29.05 -0.01 -35.35
C SER A 152 29.85 0.18 -34.07
N THR A 153 31.07 -0.32 -34.10
CA THR A 153 32.15 -0.05 -33.16
C THR A 153 32.39 1.46 -33.06
N SER A 154 31.95 2.10 -31.98
CA SER A 154 32.44 3.42 -31.59
C SER A 154 33.60 3.26 -30.60
N THR A 155 34.76 3.67 -31.08
CA THR A 155 36.04 3.85 -30.39
C THR A 155 35.88 4.54 -29.03
N PRO A 156 36.43 4.01 -27.93
CA PRO A 156 36.60 4.81 -26.71
C PRO A 156 37.79 5.75 -26.93
N VAL A 157 37.50 7.03 -27.15
CA VAL A 157 38.51 8.09 -27.06
C VAL A 157 38.85 8.28 -25.59
N ALA A 158 40.12 8.04 -25.27
CA ALA A 158 40.71 8.43 -24.00
C ALA A 158 40.61 9.95 -23.83
N GLN A 159 39.98 10.38 -22.73
CA GLN A 159 40.19 11.72 -22.20
C GLN A 159 40.68 11.61 -20.75
N GLU A 160 41.93 12.05 -20.60
CA GLU A 160 42.67 12.29 -19.37
C GLU A 160 42.00 13.34 -18.45
N PRO A 161 42.41 13.39 -17.17
CA PRO A 161 41.71 14.10 -16.12
C PRO A 161 42.10 15.58 -16.09
N ALA A 162 41.10 16.46 -16.08
CA ALA A 162 41.30 17.86 -15.73
C ALA A 162 40.79 18.08 -14.29
N SER A 163 41.76 18.09 -13.39
CA SER A 163 41.69 18.58 -12.03
C SER A 163 40.92 19.91 -11.94
N THR A 164 39.87 19.96 -11.13
CA THR A 164 39.34 21.22 -10.61
C THR A 164 38.99 21.00 -9.15
N LEU A 165 39.83 21.62 -8.32
CA LEU A 165 39.70 21.76 -6.88
C LEU A 165 38.35 22.40 -6.53
N ALA A 166 37.37 21.56 -6.20
CA ALA A 166 36.34 21.94 -5.24
C ALA A 166 36.79 21.43 -3.87
N PRO A 167 36.74 22.25 -2.81
CA PRO A 167 37.08 21.78 -1.47
C PRO A 167 36.18 20.58 -1.11
N PRO A 168 36.69 19.56 -0.40
CA PRO A 168 35.83 18.51 0.10
C PRO A 168 34.86 19.20 1.05
N ILE A 169 33.57 19.28 0.69
CA ILE A 169 32.56 19.48 1.70
C ILE A 169 32.69 18.26 2.57
N LEU A 170 33.33 18.51 3.71
CA LEU A 170 33.58 17.60 4.79
C LEU A 170 32.30 16.79 4.97
N LEU A 171 32.41 15.48 4.71
CA LEU A 171 31.57 14.47 5.34
C LEU A 171 31.70 14.70 6.85
N THR A 172 30.93 15.63 7.38
CA THR A 172 30.60 15.60 8.80
C THR A 172 29.43 14.65 8.88
N GLN A 173 29.77 13.36 8.75
CA GLN A 173 29.00 12.31 9.35
C GLN A 173 28.91 12.68 10.83
N PRO A 174 27.74 13.09 11.36
CA PRO A 174 27.58 13.14 12.80
C PRO A 174 27.75 11.70 13.25
N ALA A 175 28.66 11.51 14.20
CA ALA A 175 29.00 10.24 14.78
C ALA A 175 27.78 9.34 14.92
N ALA A 176 27.95 8.07 14.52
CA ALA A 176 27.16 6.98 15.05
C ALA A 176 27.30 7.00 16.59
N GLY A 177 26.45 7.79 17.23
CA GLY A 177 26.11 7.69 18.64
C GLY A 177 24.69 7.14 18.66
N ASP A 178 24.61 5.81 18.64
CA ASP A 178 23.47 4.98 19.03
C ASP A 178 22.09 5.55 18.69
N VAL A 179 21.69 5.47 17.42
CA VAL A 179 20.28 5.53 17.05
C VAL A 179 19.62 4.25 17.55
N ILE A 180 19.27 4.22 18.83
CA ILE A 180 18.32 3.26 19.38
C ILE A 180 16.95 3.76 18.94
N CYS A 181 16.57 3.48 17.69
CA CYS A 181 15.20 3.61 17.23
C CYS A 181 14.59 2.22 17.06
N SER A 182 13.75 1.84 18.02
CA SER A 182 12.94 0.63 17.91
C SER A 182 11.69 0.93 17.08
N CYS A 183 11.67 0.45 15.84
CA CYS A 183 10.50 0.55 14.95
C CYS A 183 9.42 -0.52 15.26
N SER A 184 9.39 -1.07 16.47
CA SER A 184 8.42 -2.14 16.82
C SER A 184 7.06 -1.58 17.21
N ASP A 185 7.06 -0.42 17.88
CA ASP A 185 5.88 0.24 18.43
C ASP A 185 6.12 1.76 18.46
N ASP A 186 5.08 2.55 18.72
CA ASP A 186 5.17 4.02 18.79
C ASP A 186 5.79 4.48 20.14
N HIS A 187 7.07 4.87 20.12
CA HIS A 187 7.84 5.23 21.31
C HIS A 187 8.52 6.61 21.28
N TYR A 188 8.72 7.20 20.11
CA TYR A 188 9.53 8.42 19.96
C TYR A 188 8.70 9.53 19.34
N ASN A 189 8.90 10.75 19.82
CA ASN A 189 8.31 11.98 19.30
C ASN A 189 9.40 13.00 19.01
N CYS A 190 9.08 14.09 18.31
CA CYS A 190 10.06 15.14 18.00
C CYS A 190 10.83 15.70 19.21
N PRO A 191 10.21 15.91 20.40
CA PRO A 191 10.95 16.37 21.59
C PRO A 191 11.98 15.37 22.14
N ASP A 192 11.94 14.10 21.74
CA ASP A 192 12.91 13.08 22.16
C ASP A 192 14.24 13.19 21.40
N PHE A 193 14.27 13.95 20.31
CA PHE A 193 15.45 14.17 19.49
C PHE A 193 16.03 15.56 19.72
N SER A 194 17.34 15.62 19.84
CA SER A 194 18.04 16.89 20.09
C SER A 194 18.27 17.73 18.83
N VAL A 195 18.25 17.08 17.66
CA VAL A 195 18.51 17.69 16.34
C VAL A 195 17.67 17.01 15.26
N HIS A 196 17.30 17.75 14.21
CA HIS A 196 16.51 17.25 13.07
C HIS A 196 17.13 16.00 12.45
N ALA A 197 18.46 15.98 12.31
CA ALA A 197 19.18 14.85 11.71
C ALA A 197 18.96 13.51 12.45
N GLN A 198 18.74 13.53 13.77
CA GLN A 198 18.45 12.31 14.55
C GLN A 198 17.03 11.80 14.28
N ALA A 199 16.04 12.71 14.29
CA ALA A 199 14.65 12.37 13.97
C ALA A 199 14.53 11.83 12.53
N GLN A 200 15.18 12.49 11.57
CA GLN A 200 15.23 12.06 10.18
C GLN A 200 15.89 10.68 10.02
N ALA A 201 16.96 10.40 10.75
CA ALA A 201 17.60 9.09 10.71
C ALA A 201 16.67 7.98 11.24
N CYS A 202 15.94 8.25 12.32
CA CYS A 202 14.95 7.34 12.88
C CYS A 202 13.81 7.05 11.89
N PHE A 203 13.23 8.10 11.31
CA PHE A 203 12.20 8.03 10.29
C PHE A 203 12.67 7.19 9.09
N ASN A 204 13.81 7.54 8.49
CA ASN A 204 14.37 6.84 7.34
C ASN A 204 14.64 5.36 7.65
N TYR A 205 15.11 5.05 8.86
CA TYR A 205 15.35 3.68 9.28
C TYR A 205 14.05 2.86 9.33
N CYS A 206 12.98 3.37 9.95
CA CYS A 206 11.71 2.65 10.01
C CYS A 206 11.05 2.49 8.63
N ILE A 207 11.16 3.51 7.77
CA ILE A 207 10.73 3.43 6.37
C ILE A 207 11.51 2.32 5.63
N ALA A 208 12.83 2.25 5.78
CA ALA A 208 13.67 1.22 5.15
C ALA A 208 13.35 -0.21 5.63
N GLN A 209 12.89 -0.35 6.88
CA GLN A 209 12.40 -1.62 7.42
C GLN A 209 10.97 -1.97 6.94
N GLY A 210 10.33 -1.12 6.14
CA GLY A 210 8.96 -1.30 5.66
C GLY A 210 7.90 -1.08 6.74
N ARG A 211 8.25 -0.37 7.83
CA ARG A 211 7.33 -0.06 8.93
C ARG A 211 6.55 1.23 8.69
N GLY A 212 7.02 2.10 7.79
CA GLY A 212 6.44 3.42 7.63
C GLY A 212 6.91 4.40 8.71
N ASP A 213 6.23 5.55 8.80
CA ASP A 213 6.36 6.49 9.90
C ASP A 213 5.60 6.01 11.14
N ILE A 214 6.13 4.98 11.79
CA ILE A 214 5.50 4.36 12.97
C ILE A 214 5.46 5.31 14.17
N HIS A 215 6.35 6.31 14.21
CA HIS A 215 6.54 7.27 15.29
C HIS A 215 5.89 8.63 15.01
N LYS A 216 5.23 8.79 13.86
CA LYS A 216 4.55 10.04 13.45
C LYS A 216 5.47 11.26 13.50
N LEU A 217 6.73 11.07 13.10
CA LEU A 217 7.73 12.14 13.11
C LEU A 217 7.54 13.11 11.93
N ASP A 218 6.87 12.67 10.87
CA ASP A 218 6.55 13.45 9.67
C ASP A 218 5.03 13.71 9.63
N ASN A 219 4.62 14.86 10.15
CA ASN A 219 3.21 15.17 10.37
C ASN A 219 2.50 15.62 9.08
N ASP A 220 3.21 16.23 8.14
CA ASP A 220 2.70 16.68 6.84
C ASP A 220 2.98 15.70 5.69
N ASN A 221 3.70 14.61 5.96
CA ASN A 221 4.00 13.50 5.05
C ASN A 221 4.81 13.96 3.82
N ASP A 222 5.70 14.93 4.01
CA ASP A 222 6.56 15.45 2.95
C ASP A 222 7.90 14.69 2.84
N GLY A 223 8.16 13.79 3.79
CA GLY A 223 9.39 13.01 3.92
C GLY A 223 10.42 13.61 4.89
N SER A 224 10.13 14.75 5.49
CA SER A 224 10.98 15.49 6.42
C SER A 224 10.46 15.31 7.86
N ALA A 225 11.25 14.66 8.71
CA ALA A 225 10.83 14.35 10.07
C ALA A 225 11.18 15.47 11.04
N CYS A 226 10.21 15.96 11.81
CA CYS A 226 10.41 16.93 12.88
C CYS A 226 11.11 18.22 12.44
N GLU A 227 10.64 18.86 11.38
CA GLU A 227 11.23 20.06 10.74
C GLU A 227 11.47 21.26 11.68
N LEU A 228 10.82 21.28 12.85
CA LEU A 228 10.98 22.33 13.86
C LEU A 228 12.25 22.16 14.71
N LEU A 229 12.93 21.01 14.59
CA LEU A 229 14.19 20.76 15.29
C LEU A 229 15.36 21.49 14.60
N PRO A 230 16.38 21.88 15.38
CA PRO A 230 17.59 22.52 14.85
C PRO A 230 18.49 21.58 14.05
#